data_AF-A0A938UX07-F1
#
_entry.id   AF-A0A938UX07-F1
#
_cell.length_a   1.000
_cell.length_b   1.000
_cell.length_c   1.000
_cell.angle_alpha   90.00
_cell.angle_beta   90.00
_cell.angle_gamma   90.00
#
_symmetry.space_group_name_H-M   'P 1'
#
loop_
_entity.id
_entity.type
_entity.pdbx_description
1 polymer ?
#
loop_
_entity_poly.entity_id
_entity_poly.type
_entity_poly.pdbx_seq_one_letter_code
_entity_poly.pdbx_strand_id
1 'polypeptide(L)'
;MKKGSILIFAIFCFIPVLLFAQPAAKKVAPPPISQETSACLDCHKIYTPGIVEDWLRSRHSKTLPSSAMKKPEKARRISAKKVAASLEKVVVGCYECHGLNAEKHKDNFDHMGFNINVIVSPNDCSTCHPVEVKQYSGSKKAHAIGNLTKNPVYHGLVETIISKKAVEDGKVVQKEVSDFTRQETCFSCHGTEVKVAGKETIKTPVGEIEVPRLTNWPNQGVGRINPDGSMGACSSCHPRHQFSIEMARKPYTCAQCHLEPDVPAWNVYKESKHGNIYFSNYSKWNFTAVPWKIGKDFQTPTCATCHNSLITGSDGKVIAERTHDFGARLWVRLFGLIYSHPQPIQGDTSLIRNKDGLPLPTTFTGEAAKEGLIDDKEREKRKKLMSGVCNQCHATTWVNSHFTKLDNTIKETDKMSLNATLLLLEAWKHGLAEGLPQGKNPFDEAIEQKWIKQWLFYANSIKYASAMTGAPDYATFKNGWWNLTENLQQMKDLIELKKKK
;
A
#
# COMPACT_ATOMS: atom_id res chain seq x y z
N MET A 1 19.48 88.66 33.65
CA MET A 1 20.62 87.72 33.81
C MET A 1 20.23 86.41 33.12
N LYS A 2 20.42 86.36 31.80
CA LYS A 2 21.42 85.56 31.05
C LYS A 2 21.19 84.04 31.09
N LYS A 3 20.60 83.58 29.98
CA LYS A 3 20.53 82.22 29.45
C LYS A 3 21.94 81.58 29.39
N GLY A 4 22.05 80.31 29.76
CA GLY A 4 23.25 79.50 29.56
C GLY A 4 22.85 78.07 29.20
N SER A 5 23.11 77.71 27.95
CA SER A 5 22.75 76.45 27.31
C SER A 5 23.55 75.27 27.87
N ILE A 6 22.89 74.17 28.23
CA ILE A 6 23.54 72.89 28.52
C ILE A 6 23.72 72.15 27.19
N LEU A 7 24.98 72.03 26.79
CA LEU A 7 25.45 71.31 25.61
C LEU A 7 25.35 69.80 25.88
N ILE A 8 24.43 69.10 25.20
CA ILE A 8 24.42 67.62 25.19
C ILE A 8 25.43 67.18 24.13
N PHE A 9 26.56 66.64 24.57
CA PHE A 9 27.55 65.97 23.70
C PHE A 9 26.95 64.65 23.20
N ALA A 10 26.45 64.64 21.97
CA ALA A 10 26.14 63.40 21.26
C ALA A 10 27.45 62.78 20.76
N ILE A 11 27.94 61.76 21.46
CA ILE A 11 29.05 60.92 20.99
C ILE A 11 28.52 60.07 19.84
N PHE A 12 28.74 60.53 18.60
CA PHE A 12 28.60 59.70 17.41
C PHE A 12 29.75 58.69 17.39
N CYS A 13 29.51 57.49 17.94
CA CYS A 13 30.37 56.35 17.70
C CYS A 13 30.24 55.93 16.23
N PHE A 14 31.20 56.34 15.40
CA PHE A 14 31.42 55.80 14.06
C PHE A 14 31.81 54.32 14.20
N ILE A 15 30.83 53.42 14.16
CA ILE A 15 31.07 52.00 13.94
C ILE A 15 31.34 51.85 12.44
N PRO A 16 32.55 51.42 12.00
CA PRO A 16 32.76 51.12 10.60
C PRO A 16 31.91 49.89 10.27
N VAL A 17 30.90 50.08 9.42
CA VAL A 17 30.16 48.98 8.80
C VAL A 17 31.14 48.25 7.90
N LEU A 18 31.84 47.27 8.47
CA LEU A 18 32.50 46.22 7.71
C LEU A 18 31.41 45.45 6.98
N LEU A 19 31.16 45.84 5.73
CA LEU A 19 30.46 45.06 4.72
C LEU A 19 31.17 43.71 4.61
N PHE A 20 30.74 42.73 5.40
CA PHE A 20 31.02 41.33 5.14
C PHE A 20 30.39 41.00 3.79
N ALA A 21 31.20 41.03 2.73
CA ALA A 21 30.85 40.46 1.45
C ALA A 21 30.51 38.98 1.69
N GLN A 22 29.21 38.65 1.71
CA GLN A 22 28.77 37.28 1.66
C GLN A 22 29.31 36.68 0.36
N PRO A 23 30.03 35.55 0.40
CA PRO A 23 30.45 34.89 -0.83
C PRO A 23 29.19 34.54 -1.62
N ALA A 24 29.06 35.10 -2.82
CA ALA A 24 27.99 34.77 -3.75
C ALA A 24 27.90 33.24 -3.85
N ALA A 25 26.75 32.67 -3.48
CA ALA A 25 26.52 31.24 -3.58
C ALA A 25 26.86 30.80 -5.00
N LYS A 26 27.86 29.92 -5.15
CA LYS A 26 28.22 29.34 -6.45
C LYS A 26 26.93 28.79 -7.09
N LYS A 27 26.50 29.39 -8.20
CA LYS A 27 25.41 28.84 -9.03
C LYS A 27 25.85 27.47 -9.52
N VAL A 28 25.42 26.41 -8.83
CA VAL A 28 25.64 25.03 -9.28
C VAL A 28 24.81 24.86 -10.54
N ALA A 29 25.45 24.53 -11.67
CA ALA A 29 24.75 24.25 -12.90
C ALA A 29 23.70 23.14 -12.68
N PRO A 30 22.50 23.24 -13.28
CA PRO A 30 21.51 22.18 -13.17
C PRO A 30 22.09 20.87 -13.70
N PRO A 31 21.71 19.73 -13.11
CA PRO A 31 22.20 18.44 -13.55
C PRO A 31 21.79 18.20 -15.01
N PRO A 32 22.64 17.56 -15.82
CA PRO A 32 22.39 17.34 -17.25
C PRO A 32 21.10 16.55 -17.49
N ILE A 33 20.31 16.99 -18.47
CA ILE A 33 19.15 16.30 -19.05
C ILE A 33 19.54 15.75 -20.43
N SER A 34 18.91 14.67 -20.88
CA SER A 34 19.09 14.16 -22.24
C SER A 34 18.43 15.09 -23.26
N GLN A 35 18.83 14.93 -24.53
CA GLN A 35 18.24 15.70 -25.63
C GLN A 35 16.75 15.34 -25.80
N GLU A 36 16.43 14.06 -25.64
CA GLU A 36 15.08 13.51 -25.72
C GLU A 36 14.19 14.08 -24.61
N THR A 37 14.65 14.04 -23.35
CA THR A 37 13.90 14.67 -22.25
C THR A 37 13.79 16.18 -22.44
N SER A 38 14.80 16.86 -22.99
CA SER A 38 14.69 18.29 -23.31
C SER A 38 13.55 18.55 -24.29
N ALA A 39 13.46 17.77 -25.38
CA ALA A 39 12.37 17.87 -26.35
C ALA A 39 11.00 17.61 -25.71
N CYS A 40 10.89 16.59 -24.84
CA CYS A 40 9.66 16.34 -24.09
C CYS A 40 9.26 17.57 -23.24
N LEU A 41 10.22 18.16 -22.53
CA LEU A 41 9.98 19.29 -21.63
C LEU A 41 9.57 20.56 -22.38
N ASP A 42 10.12 20.83 -23.55
CA ASP A 42 9.79 22.02 -24.35
C ASP A 42 8.31 22.06 -24.73
N CYS A 43 7.70 20.88 -24.95
CA CYS A 43 6.27 20.75 -25.24
C CYS A 43 5.43 20.60 -23.95
N HIS A 44 5.78 19.66 -23.06
CA HIS A 44 4.95 19.31 -21.91
C HIS A 44 4.90 20.38 -20.81
N LYS A 45 5.84 21.34 -20.78
CA LYS A 45 5.72 22.53 -19.92
C LYS A 45 4.50 23.37 -20.27
N ILE A 46 4.07 23.36 -21.53
CA ILE A 46 2.94 24.13 -22.02
C ILE A 46 1.64 23.33 -21.85
N TYR A 47 1.63 22.06 -22.29
CA TYR A 47 0.38 21.28 -22.36
C TYR A 47 0.07 20.46 -21.11
N THR A 48 1.07 20.07 -20.33
CA THR A 48 0.88 19.33 -19.07
C THR A 48 1.77 19.90 -17.96
N PRO A 49 1.66 21.20 -17.62
CA PRO A 49 2.56 21.87 -16.69
C PRO A 49 2.59 21.18 -15.31
N GLY A 50 1.46 20.63 -14.85
CA GLY A 50 1.40 19.89 -13.59
C GLY A 50 2.31 18.66 -13.54
N ILE A 51 2.45 17.92 -14.64
CA ILE A 51 3.35 16.75 -14.73
C ILE A 51 4.80 17.21 -14.63
N VAL A 52 5.17 18.24 -15.38
CA VAL A 52 6.54 18.76 -15.41
C VAL A 52 6.94 19.33 -14.05
N GLU A 53 6.08 20.16 -13.44
CA GLU A 53 6.34 20.74 -12.13
C GLU A 53 6.47 19.67 -11.04
N ASP A 54 5.67 18.59 -11.12
CA ASP A 54 5.78 17.50 -10.17
C ASP A 54 7.08 16.69 -10.35
N TRP A 55 7.49 16.42 -11.59
CA TRP A 55 8.79 15.83 -11.90
C TRP A 55 9.95 16.74 -11.45
N LEU A 56 9.88 18.06 -11.64
CA LEU A 56 10.89 19.01 -11.17
C LEU A 56 11.03 19.00 -9.64
N ARG A 57 9.99 18.62 -8.89
CA ARG A 57 10.08 18.43 -7.44
C ARG A 57 10.71 17.09 -7.04
N SER A 58 10.71 16.11 -7.94
CA SER A 58 11.24 14.76 -7.69
C SER A 58 12.75 14.74 -7.39
N ARG A 59 13.22 13.60 -6.87
CA ARG A 59 14.66 13.33 -6.78
C ARG A 59 15.25 12.90 -8.12
N HIS A 60 14.41 12.29 -8.98
CA HIS A 60 14.76 11.81 -10.31
C HIS A 60 15.24 12.94 -11.22
N SER A 61 14.61 14.12 -11.16
CA SER A 61 15.03 15.32 -11.91
C SER A 61 16.28 16.02 -11.38
N LYS A 62 16.81 15.59 -10.21
CA LYS A 62 17.89 16.30 -9.49
C LYS A 62 19.15 15.46 -9.31
N THR A 63 19.09 14.16 -9.55
CA THR A 63 20.16 13.24 -9.19
C THR A 63 20.47 12.30 -10.35
N LEU A 64 21.72 12.34 -10.82
CA LEU A 64 22.23 11.39 -11.79
C LEU A 64 22.35 9.99 -11.17
N PRO A 65 21.99 8.90 -11.89
CA PRO A 65 22.23 7.53 -11.44
C PRO A 65 23.69 7.28 -11.04
N SER A 66 24.67 7.79 -11.80
CA SER A 66 26.10 7.68 -11.48
C SER A 66 26.44 8.29 -10.11
N SER A 67 25.92 9.48 -9.82
CA SER A 67 26.09 10.15 -8.53
C SER A 67 25.35 9.44 -7.40
N ALA A 68 24.18 8.86 -7.68
CA ALA A 68 23.42 8.09 -6.70
C ALA A 68 24.14 6.78 -6.32
N MET A 69 24.75 6.09 -7.29
CA MET A 69 25.48 4.83 -7.07
C MET A 69 26.75 5.00 -6.23
N LYS A 70 27.38 6.18 -6.26
CA LYS A 70 28.56 6.53 -5.44
C LYS A 70 28.26 6.67 -3.94
N LYS A 71 26.99 6.80 -3.56
CA LYS A 71 26.62 6.90 -2.13
C LYS A 71 26.87 5.57 -1.42
N PRO A 72 27.19 5.59 -0.11
CA PRO A 72 27.26 4.38 0.69
C PRO A 72 25.99 3.54 0.53
N GLU A 73 26.12 2.21 0.50
CA GLU A 73 25.02 1.29 0.17
C GLU A 73 23.75 1.52 1.02
N LYS A 74 23.91 1.77 2.32
CA LYS A 74 22.79 2.03 3.23
C LYS A 74 22.12 3.40 3.03
N ALA A 75 22.82 4.34 2.40
CA ALA A 75 22.36 5.71 2.16
C ALA A 75 21.89 5.95 0.71
N ARG A 76 22.25 5.07 -0.23
CA ARG A 76 21.83 5.17 -1.63
C ARG A 76 20.37 4.75 -1.80
N ARG A 77 19.73 5.30 -2.85
CA ARG A 77 18.33 5.02 -3.23
C ARG A 77 18.21 4.38 -4.61
N ILE A 78 19.33 3.87 -5.10
CA ILE A 78 19.45 3.11 -6.34
C ILE A 78 20.09 1.78 -5.93
N SER A 79 19.54 0.67 -6.43
CA SER A 79 20.00 -0.67 -6.04
C SER A 79 20.73 -1.40 -7.17
N ALA A 80 20.64 -0.87 -8.40
CA ALA A 80 21.46 -1.33 -9.51
C ALA A 80 22.95 -1.15 -9.21
N LYS A 81 23.76 -2.14 -9.60
CA LYS A 81 25.22 -2.07 -9.54
C LYS A 81 25.83 -1.34 -10.73
N LYS A 82 25.12 -1.33 -11.85
CA LYS A 82 25.47 -0.69 -13.11
C LYS A 82 24.16 -0.35 -13.83
N VAL A 83 24.15 0.76 -14.58
CA VAL A 83 23.07 1.10 -15.52
C VAL A 83 23.68 1.38 -16.90
N ALA A 84 22.86 1.48 -17.94
CA ALA A 84 23.36 1.79 -19.27
C ALA A 84 24.06 3.16 -19.30
N ALA A 85 25.11 3.30 -20.10
CA ALA A 85 25.92 4.53 -20.17
C ALA A 85 25.08 5.77 -20.54
N SER A 86 24.04 5.58 -21.34
CA SER A 86 23.05 6.61 -21.71
C SER A 86 22.29 7.16 -20.49
N LEU A 87 22.02 6.33 -19.47
CA LEU A 87 21.30 6.72 -18.25
C LEU A 87 22.23 7.24 -17.15
N GLU A 88 23.50 6.84 -17.15
CA GLU A 88 24.43 7.18 -16.05
C GLU A 88 24.68 8.67 -15.89
N LYS A 89 24.73 9.39 -17.02
CA LYS A 89 25.22 10.78 -17.10
C LYS A 89 24.13 11.82 -17.21
N VAL A 90 22.86 11.43 -17.22
CA VAL A 90 21.69 12.32 -17.24
C VAL A 90 20.81 12.05 -16.03
N VAL A 91 19.95 13.00 -15.69
CA VAL A 91 18.89 12.78 -14.69
C VAL A 91 17.85 11.82 -15.25
N VAL A 92 17.06 11.20 -14.37
CA VAL A 92 15.94 10.36 -14.80
C VAL A 92 14.79 11.28 -15.20
N GLY A 93 14.74 11.64 -16.48
CA GLY A 93 13.75 12.49 -17.12
C GLY A 93 12.55 11.73 -17.67
N CYS A 94 11.82 12.39 -18.58
CA CYS A 94 10.65 11.83 -19.24
C CYS A 94 11.03 10.59 -20.06
N TYR A 95 12.03 10.74 -20.94
CA TYR A 95 12.43 9.69 -21.87
C TYR A 95 13.18 8.55 -21.17
N GLU A 96 13.94 8.84 -20.11
CA GLU A 96 14.64 7.83 -19.31
C GLU A 96 13.70 6.86 -18.57
N CYS A 97 12.40 7.13 -18.53
CA CYS A 97 11.38 6.20 -18.07
C CYS A 97 10.48 5.72 -19.22
N HIS A 98 9.89 6.65 -19.97
CA HIS A 98 8.89 6.31 -20.98
C HIS A 98 9.49 5.67 -22.24
N GLY A 99 10.79 5.88 -22.53
CA GLY A 99 11.47 5.26 -23.68
C GLY A 99 12.16 3.92 -23.36
N LEU A 100 12.01 3.37 -22.15
CA LEU A 100 12.68 2.14 -21.75
C LEU A 100 11.99 0.89 -22.29
N ASN A 101 12.80 -0.11 -22.68
CA ASN A 101 12.33 -1.46 -23.05
C ASN A 101 11.18 -1.46 -24.09
N ALA A 102 11.18 -0.51 -25.04
CA ALA A 102 10.11 -0.28 -26.00
C ALA A 102 9.59 -1.56 -26.67
N GLU A 103 10.48 -2.49 -27.00
CA GLU A 103 10.17 -3.78 -27.64
C GLU A 103 9.35 -4.74 -26.78
N LYS A 104 9.31 -4.52 -25.46
CA LYS A 104 8.56 -5.35 -24.49
C LYS A 104 7.20 -4.76 -24.14
N HIS A 105 6.96 -3.50 -24.49
CA HIS A 105 5.74 -2.78 -24.15
C HIS A 105 4.76 -2.81 -25.32
N LYS A 106 3.59 -3.41 -25.10
CA LYS A 106 2.53 -3.46 -26.12
C LYS A 106 1.88 -2.09 -26.35
N ASP A 107 2.02 -1.17 -25.40
CA ASP A 107 1.54 0.21 -25.46
C ASP A 107 2.63 1.19 -25.92
N ASN A 108 3.72 0.69 -26.50
CA ASN A 108 4.72 1.53 -27.15
C ASN A 108 4.14 2.14 -28.44
N PHE A 109 4.40 3.43 -28.66
CA PHE A 109 3.98 4.14 -29.86
C PHE A 109 4.93 5.31 -30.18
N ASP A 110 4.94 5.72 -31.45
CA ASP A 110 5.59 6.97 -31.87
C ASP A 110 4.85 8.16 -31.31
N HIS A 111 5.57 9.03 -30.62
CA HIS A 111 5.10 10.30 -30.13
C HIS A 111 6.10 11.39 -30.46
N MET A 112 5.84 12.10 -31.56
CA MET A 112 6.66 13.21 -32.04
C MET A 112 8.10 12.77 -32.38
N GLY A 113 8.25 11.60 -33.02
CA GLY A 113 9.54 11.05 -33.43
C GLY A 113 10.28 10.28 -32.34
N PHE A 114 9.64 10.06 -31.17
CA PHE A 114 10.17 9.22 -30.09
C PHE A 114 9.24 8.04 -29.83
N ASN A 115 9.80 6.84 -29.72
CA ASN A 115 9.03 5.68 -29.28
C ASN A 115 8.91 5.69 -27.74
N ILE A 116 7.69 5.83 -27.24
CA ILE A 116 7.40 5.88 -25.80
C ILE A 116 6.30 4.89 -25.40
N ASN A 117 6.37 4.41 -24.16
CA ASN A 117 5.31 3.63 -23.52
C ASN A 117 4.43 4.57 -22.71
N VAL A 118 3.11 4.38 -22.74
CA VAL A 118 2.19 5.15 -21.89
C VAL A 118 2.40 4.77 -20.42
N ILE A 119 2.58 3.47 -20.15
CA ILE A 119 2.70 2.91 -18.80
C ILE A 119 4.14 2.50 -18.53
N VAL A 120 4.81 3.24 -17.64
CA VAL A 120 6.07 2.80 -17.03
C VAL A 120 5.78 1.69 -16.02
N SER A 121 6.36 0.51 -16.24
CA SER A 121 6.09 -0.71 -15.48
C SER A 121 7.15 -0.96 -14.39
N PRO A 122 6.91 -1.92 -13.46
CA PRO A 122 7.94 -2.44 -12.59
C PRO A 122 9.21 -2.91 -13.31
N ASN A 123 9.13 -3.48 -14.52
CA ASN A 123 10.32 -3.90 -15.26
C ASN A 123 11.18 -2.70 -15.69
N ASP A 124 10.56 -1.58 -16.05
CA ASP A 124 11.30 -0.34 -16.36
C ASP A 124 12.01 0.19 -15.12
N CYS A 125 11.31 0.20 -13.98
CA CYS A 125 11.88 0.58 -12.69
C CYS A 125 13.08 -0.33 -12.31
N SER A 126 13.03 -1.61 -12.69
CA SER A 126 14.07 -2.61 -12.42
C SER A 126 15.42 -2.26 -13.05
N THR A 127 15.43 -1.42 -14.09
CA THR A 127 16.66 -0.88 -14.71
C THR A 127 17.56 -0.20 -13.67
N CYS A 128 16.97 0.54 -12.73
CA CYS A 128 17.69 1.25 -11.67
C CYS A 128 17.44 0.66 -10.26
N HIS A 129 16.29 0.00 -10.06
CA HIS A 129 15.80 -0.50 -8.76
C HIS A 129 15.54 -2.02 -8.75
N PRO A 130 16.49 -2.87 -9.18
CA PRO A 130 16.25 -4.31 -9.32
C PRO A 130 15.97 -5.02 -8.00
N VAL A 131 16.51 -4.53 -6.87
CA VAL A 131 16.26 -5.13 -5.54
C VAL A 131 14.83 -4.88 -5.11
N GLU A 132 14.34 -3.65 -5.24
CA GLU A 132 12.98 -3.27 -4.89
C GLU A 132 11.95 -4.02 -5.75
N VAL A 133 12.19 -4.11 -7.06
CA VAL A 133 11.29 -4.84 -7.98
C VAL A 133 11.29 -6.34 -7.69
N LYS A 134 12.45 -6.95 -7.42
CA LYS A 134 12.53 -8.37 -7.05
C LYS A 134 11.78 -8.67 -5.75
N GLN A 135 11.91 -7.80 -4.76
CA GLN A 135 11.16 -7.92 -3.50
C GLN A 135 9.65 -7.77 -3.73
N TYR A 136 9.23 -6.80 -4.56
CA TYR A 136 7.82 -6.52 -4.79
C TYR A 136 7.12 -7.59 -5.63
N SER A 137 7.75 -8.03 -6.73
CA SER A 137 7.18 -8.99 -7.68
C SER A 137 6.81 -10.33 -7.05
N GLY A 138 7.59 -10.81 -6.07
CA GLY A 138 7.27 -12.02 -5.31
C GLY A 138 6.25 -11.83 -4.17
N SER A 139 5.80 -10.59 -3.93
CA SER A 139 4.93 -10.25 -2.80
C SER A 139 3.45 -10.49 -3.09
N LYS A 140 2.65 -10.65 -2.03
CA LYS A 140 1.18 -10.74 -2.16
C LYS A 140 0.53 -9.53 -2.84
N LYS A 141 1.19 -8.35 -2.79
CA LYS A 141 0.69 -7.13 -3.42
C LYS A 141 0.79 -7.21 -4.95
N ALA A 142 1.92 -7.65 -5.49
CA ALA A 142 2.05 -7.87 -6.94
C ALA A 142 1.05 -8.91 -7.45
N HIS A 143 0.76 -9.94 -6.66
CA HIS A 143 -0.21 -10.98 -7.01
C HIS A 143 -1.67 -10.63 -6.63
N ALA A 144 -1.99 -9.41 -6.21
CA ALA A 144 -3.27 -9.09 -5.57
C ALA A 144 -4.51 -9.35 -6.45
N ILE A 145 -4.46 -9.02 -7.76
CA ILE A 145 -5.55 -9.33 -8.69
C ILE A 145 -5.68 -10.84 -8.91
N GLY A 146 -4.56 -11.54 -9.09
CA GLY A 146 -4.55 -13.00 -9.31
C GLY A 146 -5.06 -13.75 -8.09
N ASN A 147 -4.64 -13.34 -6.88
CA ASN A 147 -5.13 -13.90 -5.63
C ASN A 147 -6.65 -13.77 -5.48
N LEU A 148 -7.22 -12.68 -5.99
CA LEU A 148 -8.65 -12.40 -5.90
C LEU A 148 -9.47 -13.13 -6.99
N THR A 149 -8.93 -13.24 -8.21
CA THR A 149 -9.66 -13.72 -9.39
C THR A 149 -9.43 -15.21 -9.68
N LYS A 150 -8.24 -15.75 -9.41
CA LYS A 150 -7.94 -17.18 -9.62
C LYS A 150 -8.47 -18.07 -8.49
N ASN A 151 -8.85 -17.47 -7.37
CA ASN A 151 -9.47 -18.18 -6.26
C ASN A 151 -10.99 -18.16 -6.44
N PRO A 152 -11.66 -19.29 -6.73
CA PRO A 152 -13.10 -19.29 -7.01
C PRO A 152 -13.95 -18.84 -5.82
N VAL A 153 -13.49 -19.07 -4.58
CA VAL A 153 -14.19 -18.62 -3.37
C VAL A 153 -14.09 -17.11 -3.24
N TYR A 154 -12.90 -16.53 -3.40
CA TYR A 154 -12.74 -15.08 -3.30
C TYR A 154 -13.38 -14.34 -4.48
N HIS A 155 -13.28 -14.92 -5.68
CA HIS A 155 -13.93 -14.37 -6.86
C HIS A 155 -15.45 -14.40 -6.72
N GLY A 156 -16.03 -15.48 -6.19
CA GLY A 156 -17.45 -15.55 -5.87
C GLY A 156 -17.90 -14.47 -4.87
N LEU A 157 -17.08 -14.18 -3.84
CA LEU A 157 -17.34 -13.08 -2.91
C LEU A 157 -17.30 -11.71 -3.62
N VAL A 158 -16.32 -11.49 -4.50
CA VAL A 158 -16.22 -10.26 -5.30
C VAL A 158 -17.48 -10.07 -6.14
N GLU A 159 -17.83 -11.06 -6.96
CA GLU A 159 -19.01 -10.99 -7.82
C GLU A 159 -20.28 -10.74 -7.00
N THR A 160 -20.41 -11.39 -5.85
CA THR A 160 -21.57 -11.18 -4.96
C THR A 160 -21.68 -9.76 -4.42
N ILE A 161 -20.54 -9.13 -4.09
CA ILE A 161 -20.51 -7.76 -3.55
C ILE A 161 -20.82 -6.72 -4.62
N ILE A 162 -20.29 -6.89 -5.83
CA ILE A 162 -20.32 -5.85 -6.86
C ILE A 162 -21.45 -6.03 -7.89
N SER A 163 -22.14 -7.18 -7.85
CA SER A 163 -23.31 -7.44 -8.70
C SER A 163 -24.47 -6.53 -8.36
N LYS A 164 -25.10 -6.01 -9.42
CA LYS A 164 -26.43 -5.41 -9.30
C LYS A 164 -27.41 -6.47 -8.81
N LYS A 165 -28.39 -6.06 -8.01
CA LYS A 165 -29.48 -6.93 -7.56
C LYS A 165 -30.80 -6.46 -8.15
N ALA A 166 -31.61 -7.39 -8.62
CA ALA A 166 -32.96 -7.15 -9.10
C ALA A 166 -33.95 -8.06 -8.37
N VAL A 167 -35.24 -7.70 -8.40
CA VAL A 167 -36.31 -8.56 -7.87
C VAL A 167 -37.04 -9.16 -9.06
N GLU A 168 -36.99 -10.49 -9.19
CA GLU A 168 -37.65 -11.27 -10.24
C GLU A 168 -38.40 -12.42 -9.59
N ASP A 169 -39.68 -12.58 -9.91
CA ASP A 169 -40.56 -13.61 -9.32
C ASP A 169 -40.52 -13.64 -7.77
N GLY A 170 -40.45 -12.46 -7.16
CA GLY A 170 -40.36 -12.31 -5.69
C GLY A 170 -39.02 -12.71 -5.08
N LYS A 171 -38.00 -13.03 -5.90
CA LYS A 171 -36.64 -13.39 -5.46
C LYS A 171 -35.65 -12.29 -5.80
N VAL A 172 -34.67 -12.09 -4.92
CA VAL A 172 -33.54 -11.22 -5.22
C VAL A 172 -32.53 -12.01 -6.04
N VAL A 173 -32.28 -11.57 -7.27
CA VAL A 173 -31.34 -12.21 -8.20
C VAL A 173 -30.15 -11.31 -8.50
N GLN A 174 -28.99 -11.92 -8.72
CA GLN A 174 -27.79 -11.21 -9.16
C GLN A 174 -27.85 -10.91 -10.66
N LYS A 175 -27.39 -9.73 -11.06
CA LYS A 175 -27.30 -9.25 -12.44
C LYS A 175 -25.85 -8.91 -12.78
N GLU A 176 -25.58 -8.81 -14.08
CA GLU A 176 -24.24 -8.53 -14.60
C GLU A 176 -23.62 -7.26 -14.01
N VAL A 177 -22.30 -7.34 -13.79
CA VAL A 177 -21.46 -6.25 -13.31
C VAL A 177 -20.84 -5.54 -14.51
N SER A 178 -20.88 -4.21 -14.52
CA SER A 178 -20.19 -3.43 -15.55
C SER A 178 -18.67 -3.37 -15.31
N ASP A 179 -17.89 -3.21 -16.37
CA ASP A 179 -16.43 -3.00 -16.25
C ASP A 179 -16.08 -1.75 -15.44
N PHE A 180 -16.93 -0.72 -15.47
CA PHE A 180 -16.74 0.48 -14.64
C PHE A 180 -16.90 0.17 -13.16
N THR A 181 -17.93 -0.60 -12.77
CA THR A 181 -18.12 -1.05 -11.39
C THR A 181 -16.92 -1.88 -10.92
N ARG A 182 -16.40 -2.76 -11.77
CA ARG A 182 -15.18 -3.54 -11.49
C ARG A 182 -14.00 -2.63 -11.18
N GLN A 183 -13.76 -1.62 -12.03
CA GLN A 183 -12.64 -0.70 -11.91
C GLN A 183 -12.73 0.19 -10.67
N GLU A 184 -13.94 0.58 -10.25
CA GLU A 184 -14.15 1.50 -9.11
C GLU A 184 -14.10 0.78 -7.74
N THR A 185 -14.39 -0.52 -7.70
CA THR A 185 -14.56 -1.28 -6.45
C THR A 185 -13.29 -2.06 -6.08
N CYS A 186 -13.32 -3.40 -6.11
CA CYS A 186 -12.23 -4.25 -5.62
C CYS A 186 -10.93 -4.03 -6.42
N PHE A 187 -11.05 -3.83 -7.73
CA PHE A 187 -9.89 -3.73 -8.63
C PHE A 187 -9.23 -2.35 -8.63
N SER A 188 -9.85 -1.33 -8.03
CA SER A 188 -9.18 -0.02 -7.79
C SER A 188 -7.96 -0.20 -6.87
N CYS A 189 -8.10 -1.02 -5.82
CA CYS A 189 -7.05 -1.37 -4.87
C CYS A 189 -6.21 -2.58 -5.33
N HIS A 190 -6.85 -3.64 -5.84
CA HIS A 190 -6.17 -4.90 -6.17
C HIS A 190 -5.45 -4.88 -7.52
N GLY A 191 -5.88 -4.02 -8.43
CA GLY A 191 -5.34 -3.91 -9.79
C GLY A 191 -6.27 -4.49 -10.84
N THR A 192 -6.07 -4.05 -12.08
CA THR A 192 -6.71 -4.58 -13.30
C THR A 192 -5.68 -5.19 -14.24
N GLU A 193 -6.14 -5.97 -15.23
CA GLU A 193 -5.32 -6.33 -16.38
C GLU A 193 -5.47 -5.25 -17.46
N VAL A 194 -4.42 -4.45 -17.65
CA VAL A 194 -4.42 -3.41 -18.68
C VAL A 194 -4.12 -4.04 -20.03
N LYS A 195 -5.01 -3.82 -21.00
CA LYS A 195 -4.87 -4.34 -22.37
C LYS A 195 -4.80 -3.19 -23.37
N VAL A 196 -4.04 -3.43 -24.44
CA VAL A 196 -3.92 -2.51 -25.58
C VAL A 196 -4.90 -2.98 -26.64
N ALA A 197 -5.97 -2.21 -26.86
CA ALA A 197 -7.07 -2.51 -27.77
C ALA A 197 -6.91 -1.79 -29.12
N GLY A 198 -5.68 -1.73 -29.61
CA GLY A 198 -5.28 -0.98 -30.81
C GLY A 198 -4.91 0.46 -30.50
N LYS A 199 -5.08 1.34 -31.50
CA LYS A 199 -4.79 2.76 -31.40
C LYS A 199 -6.04 3.60 -31.61
N GLU A 200 -6.02 4.85 -31.18
CA GLU A 200 -7.06 5.83 -31.43
C GLU A 200 -6.46 7.20 -31.72
N THR A 201 -7.11 7.94 -32.62
CA THR A 201 -6.73 9.32 -32.91
C THR A 201 -7.44 10.23 -31.93
N ILE A 202 -6.67 11.05 -31.20
CA ILE A 202 -7.20 12.06 -30.29
C ILE A 202 -6.86 13.46 -30.80
N LYS A 203 -7.78 14.40 -30.57
CA LYS A 203 -7.56 15.82 -30.84
C LYS A 203 -6.91 16.48 -29.64
N THR A 204 -5.78 17.14 -29.87
CA THR A 204 -5.05 17.88 -28.83
C THR A 204 -4.82 19.32 -29.29
N PRO A 205 -4.42 20.23 -28.39
CA PRO A 205 -4.05 21.60 -28.78
C PRO A 205 -2.88 21.69 -29.79
N VAL A 206 -2.08 20.64 -29.96
CA VAL A 206 -0.97 20.58 -30.96
C VAL A 206 -1.36 19.88 -32.26
N GLY A 207 -2.62 19.45 -32.39
CA GLY A 207 -3.12 18.70 -33.53
C GLY A 207 -3.62 17.31 -33.17
N GLU A 208 -3.90 16.52 -34.20
CA GLU A 208 -4.30 15.12 -34.05
C GLU A 208 -3.07 14.25 -33.80
N ILE A 209 -3.16 13.38 -32.79
CA ILE A 209 -2.13 12.40 -32.48
C ILE A 209 -2.76 11.02 -32.35
N GLU A 210 -2.03 10.00 -32.78
CA GLU A 210 -2.43 8.61 -32.63
C GLU A 210 -1.83 8.06 -31.33
N VAL A 211 -2.68 7.56 -30.43
CA VAL A 211 -2.26 7.03 -29.11
C VAL A 211 -2.76 5.59 -28.92
N PRO A 212 -2.11 4.77 -28.08
CA PRO A 212 -2.62 3.45 -27.71
C PRO A 212 -3.96 3.56 -26.98
N ARG A 213 -4.94 2.79 -27.43
CA ARG A 213 -6.24 2.68 -26.76
C ARG A 213 -6.13 1.64 -25.66
N LEU A 214 -6.12 2.08 -24.40
CA LEU A 214 -5.97 1.20 -23.24
C LEU A 214 -7.33 0.87 -22.62
N THR A 215 -7.60 -0.41 -22.36
CA THR A 215 -8.78 -0.85 -21.58
C THR A 215 -8.38 -1.19 -20.15
N ASN A 216 -9.31 -1.04 -19.21
CA ASN A 216 -9.07 -1.19 -17.77
C ASN A 216 -8.01 -0.22 -17.20
N TRP A 217 -7.91 0.95 -17.82
CA TRP A 217 -7.02 2.06 -17.48
C TRP A 217 -7.86 3.34 -17.37
N PRO A 218 -7.60 4.26 -16.41
CA PRO A 218 -6.50 4.30 -15.45
C PRO A 218 -6.64 3.32 -14.27
N ASN A 219 -5.53 2.72 -13.85
CA ASN A 219 -5.49 1.88 -12.64
C ASN A 219 -4.12 1.96 -11.94
N GLN A 220 -4.15 2.02 -10.61
CA GLN A 220 -2.94 2.04 -9.77
C GLN A 220 -3.02 1.00 -8.65
N GLY A 221 -3.85 -0.03 -8.81
CA GLY A 221 -3.97 -1.09 -7.84
C GLY A 221 -2.67 -1.89 -7.75
N VAL A 222 -2.38 -2.39 -6.55
CA VAL A 222 -1.05 -2.93 -6.20
C VAL A 222 -0.65 -4.15 -7.01
N GLY A 223 -1.61 -4.88 -7.60
CA GLY A 223 -1.38 -6.06 -8.42
C GLY A 223 -1.75 -5.87 -9.89
N ARG A 224 -1.80 -4.62 -10.40
CA ARG A 224 -2.09 -4.34 -11.81
C ARG A 224 -1.20 -5.18 -12.74
N ILE A 225 -1.76 -5.83 -13.75
CA ILE A 225 -1.00 -6.51 -14.81
C ILE A 225 -0.75 -5.48 -15.91
N ASN A 226 0.52 -5.24 -16.22
CA ASN A 226 0.96 -4.22 -17.16
C ASN A 226 1.02 -4.76 -18.60
N PRO A 227 1.05 -3.87 -19.62
CA PRO A 227 1.17 -4.27 -21.03
C PRO A 227 2.40 -5.14 -21.35
N ASP A 228 3.49 -4.98 -20.59
CA ASP A 228 4.72 -5.79 -20.68
C ASP A 228 4.65 -7.12 -19.90
N GLY A 229 3.50 -7.45 -19.32
CA GLY A 229 3.27 -8.66 -18.52
C GLY A 229 3.78 -8.60 -17.07
N SER A 230 4.47 -7.53 -16.67
CA SER A 230 4.87 -7.37 -15.26
C SER A 230 3.69 -7.09 -14.35
N MET A 231 3.82 -7.49 -13.08
CA MET A 231 2.79 -7.29 -12.06
C MET A 231 3.17 -6.17 -11.08
N GLY A 232 2.25 -5.23 -10.90
CA GLY A 232 2.31 -4.18 -9.92
C GLY A 232 2.24 -2.75 -10.48
N ALA A 233 1.91 -1.82 -9.59
CA ALA A 233 1.96 -0.39 -9.86
C ALA A 233 2.90 0.30 -8.86
N CYS A 234 4.14 0.62 -9.30
CA CYS A 234 5.13 1.29 -8.45
C CYS A 234 4.70 2.70 -8.00
N SER A 235 3.67 3.29 -8.58
CA SER A 235 3.11 4.59 -8.15
C SER A 235 2.09 4.49 -7.01
N SER A 236 1.75 3.28 -6.52
CA SER A 236 0.71 3.11 -5.49
C SER A 236 1.03 3.82 -4.16
N CYS A 237 2.31 3.95 -3.80
CA CYS A 237 2.73 4.48 -2.49
C CYS A 237 3.58 5.76 -2.58
N HIS A 238 4.33 5.92 -3.67
CA HIS A 238 5.01 7.17 -4.00
C HIS A 238 4.56 7.58 -5.40
N PRO A 239 3.44 8.32 -5.49
CA PRO A 239 2.80 8.64 -6.76
C PRO A 239 3.74 9.32 -7.75
N ARG A 240 3.47 9.07 -9.03
CA ARG A 240 4.06 9.84 -10.13
C ARG A 240 3.56 11.29 -10.06
N HIS A 241 4.33 12.29 -10.46
CA HIS A 241 5.69 12.24 -11.03
C HIS A 241 6.78 12.68 -10.05
N GLN A 242 6.42 13.01 -8.81
CA GLN A 242 7.38 13.36 -7.77
C GLN A 242 8.13 12.14 -7.19
N PHE A 243 7.49 10.97 -7.14
CA PHE A 243 8.04 9.72 -6.57
C PHE A 243 8.68 9.91 -5.18
N SER A 244 7.99 10.66 -4.32
CA SER A 244 8.54 11.09 -3.03
C SER A 244 8.51 9.97 -1.98
N ILE A 245 9.69 9.63 -1.44
CA ILE A 245 9.79 8.73 -0.27
C ILE A 245 9.12 9.33 0.97
N GLU A 246 9.01 10.67 1.05
CA GLU A 246 8.29 11.30 2.14
C GLU A 246 6.80 10.98 2.05
N MET A 247 6.19 11.06 0.85
CA MET A 247 4.82 10.62 0.65
C MET A 247 4.65 9.13 0.99
N ALA A 248 5.58 8.27 0.55
CA ALA A 248 5.56 6.85 0.87
C ALA A 248 5.64 6.53 2.37
N ARG A 249 6.29 7.41 3.15
CA ARG A 249 6.44 7.26 4.60
C ARG A 249 5.30 7.88 5.39
N LYS A 250 4.56 8.82 4.81
CA LYS A 250 3.38 9.38 5.46
C LYS A 250 2.21 8.39 5.35
N PRO A 251 1.45 8.20 6.44
CA PRO A 251 0.42 7.17 6.53
C PRO A 251 -0.75 7.40 5.54
N TYR A 252 -0.95 8.63 5.06
CA TYR A 252 -2.00 8.97 4.10
C TYR A 252 -1.93 8.16 2.81
N THR A 253 -0.73 7.81 2.31
CA THR A 253 -0.64 7.03 1.07
C THR A 253 -1.19 5.61 1.23
N CYS A 254 -1.13 5.05 2.45
CA CYS A 254 -1.69 3.73 2.73
C CYS A 254 -3.22 3.79 2.85
N ALA A 255 -3.76 4.95 3.22
CA ALA A 255 -5.19 5.19 3.41
C ALA A 255 -6.00 5.17 2.11
N GLN A 256 -5.37 5.15 0.94
CA GLN A 256 -6.11 4.88 -0.31
C GLN A 256 -6.77 3.50 -0.30
N CYS A 257 -6.17 2.51 0.36
CA CYS A 257 -6.62 1.11 0.27
C CYS A 257 -6.85 0.44 1.63
N HIS A 258 -6.24 0.93 2.71
CA HIS A 258 -6.34 0.33 4.03
C HIS A 258 -7.32 1.09 4.93
N LEU A 259 -8.61 0.99 4.60
CA LEU A 259 -9.72 1.68 5.27
C LEU A 259 -10.73 0.71 5.89
N GLU A 260 -11.61 1.25 6.71
CA GLU A 260 -12.80 0.54 7.19
C GLU A 260 -13.78 0.21 6.06
N PRO A 261 -14.59 -0.86 6.19
CA PRO A 261 -14.74 -1.72 7.37
C PRO A 261 -13.83 -2.96 7.41
N ASP A 262 -13.24 -3.37 6.29
CA ASP A 262 -12.58 -4.68 6.14
C ASP A 262 -11.08 -4.67 6.49
N VAL A 263 -10.39 -3.54 6.23
CA VAL A 263 -8.94 -3.39 6.47
C VAL A 263 -8.59 -2.07 7.15
N PRO A 264 -9.13 -1.77 8.36
CA PRO A 264 -9.16 -0.43 8.97
C PRO A 264 -7.81 0.06 9.53
N ALA A 265 -6.69 -0.24 8.88
CA ALA A 265 -5.36 0.09 9.41
C ALA A 265 -5.12 1.59 9.52
N TRP A 266 -5.55 2.38 8.52
CA TRP A 266 -5.48 3.83 8.59
C TRP A 266 -6.27 4.37 9.77
N ASN A 267 -7.51 3.89 9.91
CA ASN A 267 -8.43 4.35 10.92
C ASN A 267 -7.92 4.04 12.33
N VAL A 268 -7.48 2.80 12.54
CA VAL A 268 -6.86 2.35 13.79
C VAL A 268 -5.59 3.15 14.10
N TYR A 269 -4.73 3.36 13.10
CA TYR A 269 -3.54 4.18 13.26
C TYR A 269 -3.91 5.60 13.67
N LYS A 270 -4.90 6.20 13.01
CA LYS A 270 -5.33 7.58 13.26
C LYS A 270 -5.82 7.79 14.69
N GLU A 271 -6.55 6.84 15.26
CA GLU A 271 -7.03 6.88 16.65
C GLU A 271 -5.90 6.62 17.67
N SER A 272 -4.89 5.85 17.30
CA SER A 272 -3.78 5.48 18.17
C SER A 272 -2.97 6.64 18.70
N LYS A 273 -2.31 6.43 19.85
CA LYS A 273 -1.31 7.38 20.35
C LYS A 273 -0.17 7.60 19.36
N HIS A 274 0.20 6.60 18.56
CA HIS A 274 1.16 6.80 17.47
C HIS A 274 0.62 7.80 16.43
N GLY A 275 -0.62 7.64 15.98
CA GLY A 275 -1.27 8.59 15.06
C GLY A 275 -1.41 9.98 15.65
N ASN A 276 -1.89 10.08 16.89
CA ASN A 276 -2.08 11.36 17.59
C ASN A 276 -0.76 12.15 17.70
N ILE A 277 0.34 11.48 18.10
CA ILE A 277 1.66 12.11 18.17
C ILE A 277 2.15 12.49 16.76
N TYR A 278 1.92 11.62 15.76
CA TYR A 278 2.25 11.90 14.36
C TYR A 278 1.56 13.20 13.91
N PHE A 279 0.23 13.30 13.97
CA PHE A 279 -0.48 14.49 13.47
C PHE A 279 -0.12 15.76 14.24
N SER A 280 0.28 15.63 15.51
CA SER A 280 0.69 16.77 16.33
C SER A 280 2.10 17.28 16.00
N ASN A 281 3.00 16.43 15.47
CA ASN A 281 4.43 16.76 15.40
C ASN A 281 5.12 16.43 14.06
N TYR A 282 4.47 15.78 13.10
CA TYR A 282 5.13 15.28 11.89
C TYR A 282 5.84 16.37 11.09
N SER A 283 5.35 17.60 11.10
CA SER A 283 5.98 18.74 10.38
C SER A 283 7.41 19.04 10.85
N LYS A 284 7.79 18.58 12.05
CA LYS A 284 9.14 18.75 12.63
C LYS A 284 10.10 17.62 12.25
N TRP A 285 9.64 16.60 11.55
CA TRP A 285 10.39 15.36 11.30
C TRP A 285 10.99 15.31 9.89
N ASN A 286 12.08 14.57 9.73
CA ASN A 286 12.74 14.38 8.45
C ASN A 286 12.29 13.06 7.79
N PHE A 287 11.27 13.13 6.95
CA PHE A 287 10.78 11.97 6.19
C PHE A 287 11.66 11.58 5.00
N THR A 288 12.67 12.38 4.67
CA THR A 288 13.53 12.09 3.53
C THR A 288 14.82 11.37 3.92
N ALA A 289 15.22 11.31 5.19
CA ALA A 289 16.49 10.70 5.59
C ALA A 289 16.62 9.21 5.20
N VAL A 290 17.80 8.79 4.74
CA VAL A 290 18.13 7.39 4.42
C VAL A 290 19.57 7.11 4.86
N PRO A 291 19.81 6.19 5.83
CA PRO A 291 18.83 5.47 6.66
C PRO A 291 17.91 6.39 7.47
N TRP A 292 16.75 5.89 7.90
CA TRP A 292 15.81 6.65 8.74
C TRP A 292 16.05 6.33 10.22
N LYS A 293 16.41 7.34 11.02
CA LYS A 293 16.87 7.15 12.41
C LYS A 293 15.76 7.38 13.41
N ILE A 294 15.47 6.37 14.23
CA ILE A 294 14.49 6.49 15.33
C ILE A 294 14.99 7.51 16.36
N GLY A 295 14.08 8.32 16.89
CA GLY A 295 14.35 9.34 17.90
C GLY A 295 14.96 10.63 17.34
N LYS A 296 15.65 10.55 16.20
CA LYS A 296 16.29 11.71 15.54
C LYS A 296 15.49 12.22 14.35
N ASP A 297 15.17 11.36 13.39
CA ASP A 297 14.45 11.77 12.19
C ASP A 297 12.93 11.71 12.37
N PHE A 298 12.44 10.89 13.32
CA PHE A 298 11.04 10.79 13.73
C PHE A 298 10.94 10.25 15.17
N GLN A 299 9.85 10.55 15.86
CA GLN A 299 9.65 10.18 17.27
C GLN A 299 8.50 9.19 17.51
N THR A 300 7.66 8.95 16.50
CA THR A 300 6.59 7.96 16.55
C THR A 300 6.51 7.21 15.22
N PRO A 301 6.14 5.92 15.21
CA PRO A 301 6.10 5.16 13.97
C PRO A 301 4.96 5.60 13.05
N THR A 302 5.18 5.40 11.76
CA THR A 302 4.16 5.39 10.70
C THR A 302 3.98 3.97 10.17
N CYS A 303 3.05 3.77 9.23
CA CYS A 303 2.89 2.50 8.51
C CYS A 303 4.23 2.02 7.91
N ALA A 304 4.96 2.92 7.25
CA ALA A 304 6.23 2.60 6.60
C ALA A 304 7.33 2.28 7.62
N THR A 305 7.29 2.88 8.82
CA THR A 305 8.23 2.55 9.89
C THR A 305 8.14 1.06 10.22
N CYS A 306 6.96 0.57 10.56
CA CYS A 306 6.80 -0.81 11.00
C CYS A 306 6.92 -1.82 9.84
N HIS A 307 6.46 -1.49 8.63
CA HIS A 307 6.25 -2.48 7.58
C HIS A 307 7.26 -2.49 6.42
N ASN A 308 8.03 -1.42 6.19
CA ASN A 308 8.81 -1.31 4.93
C ASN A 308 10.19 -0.68 5.08
N SER A 309 10.35 0.38 5.88
CA SER A 309 11.52 1.26 5.82
C SER A 309 12.79 0.62 6.35
N LEU A 310 13.93 0.97 5.75
CA LEU A 310 15.25 0.82 6.39
C LEU A 310 15.33 1.76 7.58
N ILE A 311 15.47 1.19 8.78
CA ILE A 311 15.49 1.93 10.03
C ILE A 311 16.71 1.56 10.84
N THR A 312 17.32 2.58 11.44
CA THR A 312 18.47 2.43 12.33
C THR A 312 18.19 3.05 13.70
N GLY A 313 18.91 2.56 14.70
CA GLY A 313 19.03 3.21 16.00
C GLY A 313 19.80 4.54 15.90
N SER A 314 19.89 5.25 17.02
CA SER A 314 20.70 6.48 17.14
C SER A 314 22.20 6.21 16.93
N ASP A 315 22.66 5.01 17.30
CA ASP A 315 24.00 4.46 17.12
C ASP A 315 24.31 4.05 15.66
N GLY A 316 23.33 4.12 14.75
CA GLY A 316 23.47 3.70 13.36
C GLY A 316 23.34 2.19 13.12
N LYS A 317 23.08 1.39 14.16
CA LYS A 317 22.81 -0.05 14.01
C LYS A 317 21.49 -0.24 13.27
N VAL A 318 21.47 -1.17 12.31
CA VAL A 318 20.23 -1.51 11.59
C VAL A 318 19.29 -2.24 12.52
N ILE A 319 18.07 -1.72 12.63
CA ILE A 319 16.98 -2.32 13.39
C ILE A 319 16.10 -3.15 12.46
N ALA A 320 15.80 -2.62 11.27
CA ALA A 320 15.07 -3.32 10.24
C ALA A 320 15.55 -2.90 8.85
N GLU A 321 15.83 -3.88 8.00
CA GLU A 321 16.20 -3.66 6.60
C GLU A 321 14.99 -3.21 5.76
N ARG A 322 15.25 -2.44 4.68
CA ARG A 322 14.18 -2.07 3.74
C ARG A 322 13.69 -3.31 3.00
N THR A 323 12.37 -3.44 2.87
CA THR A 323 11.75 -4.48 2.05
C THR A 323 10.51 -3.97 1.31
N HIS A 324 10.42 -4.25 0.01
CA HIS A 324 9.20 -4.06 -0.77
C HIS A 324 8.28 -5.28 -0.77
N ASP A 325 8.69 -6.39 -0.12
CA ASP A 325 7.76 -7.43 0.30
C ASP A 325 7.21 -7.08 1.69
N PHE A 326 5.98 -6.54 1.71
CA PHE A 326 5.27 -6.19 2.94
C PHE A 326 4.84 -7.41 3.75
N GLY A 327 4.89 -8.62 3.17
CA GLY A 327 4.68 -9.88 3.89
C GLY A 327 5.86 -10.29 4.76
N ALA A 328 7.08 -9.87 4.42
CA ALA A 328 8.32 -10.33 5.04
C ALA A 328 8.44 -10.00 6.55
N ARG A 329 7.68 -9.02 7.06
CA ARG A 329 7.66 -8.64 8.49
C ARG A 329 6.48 -9.22 9.27
N LEU A 330 5.60 -9.95 8.60
CA LEU A 330 4.38 -10.48 9.21
C LEU A 330 4.56 -11.96 9.53
N TRP A 331 4.28 -12.36 10.77
CA TRP A 331 4.26 -13.77 11.18
C TRP A 331 2.86 -14.37 11.15
N VAL A 332 1.83 -13.55 11.35
CA VAL A 332 0.42 -13.93 11.33
C VAL A 332 -0.34 -13.04 10.36
N ARG A 333 -1.29 -13.61 9.63
CA ARG A 333 -2.24 -12.88 8.80
C ARG A 333 -3.46 -12.59 9.65
N LEU A 334 -3.65 -11.31 9.98
CA LEU A 334 -4.79 -10.85 10.77
C LEU A 334 -6.09 -10.87 9.95
N PHE A 335 -6.00 -10.50 8.66
CA PHE A 335 -7.13 -10.57 7.73
C PHE A 335 -7.61 -12.02 7.60
N GLY A 336 -8.76 -12.32 8.20
CA GLY A 336 -9.28 -13.68 8.32
C GLY A 336 -9.72 -14.24 6.97
N LEU A 337 -9.32 -15.48 6.67
CA LEU A 337 -9.72 -16.20 5.45
C LEU A 337 -10.18 -17.65 5.74
N ILE A 338 -11.13 -17.88 6.66
CA ILE A 338 -11.90 -16.89 7.43
C ILE A 338 -11.31 -16.61 8.83
N TYR A 339 -10.34 -17.40 9.26
CA TYR A 339 -9.62 -17.23 10.52
C TYR A 339 -8.26 -16.58 10.30
N SER A 340 -7.66 -16.06 11.37
CA SER A 340 -6.24 -15.71 11.32
C SER A 340 -5.41 -16.97 11.09
N HIS A 341 -4.31 -16.83 10.36
CA HIS A 341 -3.47 -17.97 10.00
C HIS A 341 -2.00 -17.54 9.86
N PRO A 342 -1.03 -18.47 9.93
CA PRO A 342 0.35 -18.15 9.61
C PRO A 342 0.47 -17.49 8.23
N GLN A 343 1.44 -16.61 8.05
CA GLN A 343 1.56 -15.90 6.77
C GLN A 343 1.92 -16.84 5.61
N PRO A 344 1.40 -16.60 4.39
CA PRO A 344 1.84 -17.37 3.23
C PRO A 344 3.34 -17.25 2.98
N ILE A 345 3.97 -18.33 2.51
CA ILE A 345 5.40 -18.39 2.16
C ILE A 345 5.70 -17.50 0.95
N GLN A 346 4.76 -17.41 0.01
CA GLN A 346 4.91 -16.67 -1.25
C GLN A 346 3.71 -15.76 -1.55
N GLY A 347 3.87 -14.90 -2.56
CA GLY A 347 2.87 -13.91 -2.97
C GLY A 347 1.60 -14.50 -3.61
N ASP A 348 1.75 -15.54 -4.43
CA ASP A 348 0.61 -16.23 -5.05
C ASP A 348 -0.05 -17.18 -4.04
N THR A 349 -1.15 -16.70 -3.45
CA THR A 349 -1.95 -17.46 -2.48
C THR A 349 -3.04 -18.29 -3.14
N SER A 350 -3.26 -18.14 -4.45
CA SER A 350 -4.24 -18.96 -5.18
C SER A 350 -3.86 -20.44 -5.25
N LEU A 351 -2.59 -20.74 -4.95
CA LEU A 351 -2.06 -22.11 -4.88
C LEU A 351 -2.35 -22.82 -3.55
N ILE A 352 -2.74 -22.10 -2.50
CA ILE A 352 -2.98 -22.70 -1.18
C ILE A 352 -4.21 -23.60 -1.24
N ARG A 353 -4.10 -24.79 -0.65
CA ARG A 353 -5.22 -25.70 -0.40
C ARG A 353 -5.22 -26.11 1.06
N ASN A 354 -6.38 -26.07 1.71
CA ASN A 354 -6.53 -26.66 3.04
C ASN A 354 -6.74 -28.19 2.92
N LYS A 355 -6.86 -28.86 4.07
CA LYS A 355 -7.05 -30.32 4.12
C LYS A 355 -8.34 -30.80 3.43
N ASP A 356 -9.34 -29.92 3.32
CA ASP A 356 -10.64 -30.21 2.71
C ASP A 356 -10.63 -29.95 1.19
N GLY A 357 -9.46 -29.61 0.63
CA GLY A 357 -9.31 -29.30 -0.80
C GLY A 357 -9.80 -27.90 -1.21
N LEU A 358 -10.28 -27.08 -0.27
CA LEU A 358 -10.72 -25.72 -0.56
C LEU A 358 -9.51 -24.80 -0.78
N PRO A 359 -9.63 -23.79 -1.66
CA PRO A 359 -8.59 -22.79 -1.89
C PRO A 359 -8.54 -21.76 -0.75
N LEU A 360 -8.43 -22.22 0.49
CA LEU A 360 -8.40 -21.42 1.70
C LEU A 360 -7.19 -21.79 2.56
N PRO A 361 -6.64 -20.85 3.34
CA PRO A 361 -5.53 -21.13 4.26
C PRO A 361 -5.96 -21.91 5.51
N THR A 362 -7.27 -22.00 5.77
CA THR A 362 -7.83 -22.77 6.89
C THR A 362 -9.08 -23.53 6.43
N THR A 363 -9.39 -24.62 7.13
CA THR A 363 -10.67 -25.33 7.03
C THR A 363 -11.77 -24.54 7.71
N PHE A 364 -13.04 -24.88 7.47
CA PHE A 364 -14.15 -24.26 8.21
C PHE A 364 -14.13 -24.59 9.71
N THR A 365 -13.48 -25.70 10.11
CA THR A 365 -13.25 -26.04 11.51
C THR A 365 -12.03 -25.35 12.15
N GLY A 366 -11.28 -24.54 11.38
CA GLY A 366 -10.17 -23.75 11.90
C GLY A 366 -8.79 -24.38 11.81
N GLU A 367 -8.64 -25.51 11.10
CA GLU A 367 -7.34 -26.14 10.90
C GLU A 367 -6.58 -25.45 9.76
N ALA A 368 -5.35 -25.02 10.02
CA ALA A 368 -4.51 -24.38 9.02
C ALA A 368 -4.02 -25.37 7.94
N ALA A 369 -3.83 -24.86 6.73
CA ALA A 369 -3.19 -25.60 5.65
C ALA A 369 -1.75 -26.01 6.06
N LYS A 370 -1.38 -27.26 5.75
CA LYS A 370 -0.03 -27.78 6.03
C LYS A 370 1.03 -27.18 5.12
N GLU A 371 0.65 -26.83 3.89
CA GLU A 371 1.54 -26.30 2.85
C GLU A 371 1.21 -24.85 2.52
N GLY A 372 2.21 -24.13 2.00
CA GLY A 372 2.05 -22.75 1.54
C GLY A 372 2.04 -21.68 2.65
N LEU A 373 2.12 -22.09 3.92
CA LEU A 373 2.18 -21.20 5.10
C LEU A 373 3.52 -21.32 5.82
N ILE A 374 4.03 -20.22 6.38
CA ILE A 374 5.30 -20.22 7.10
C ILE A 374 5.23 -21.07 8.38
N ASP A 375 6.34 -21.71 8.72
CA ASP A 375 6.49 -22.50 9.94
C ASP A 375 6.66 -21.62 11.19
N ASP A 376 6.59 -22.25 12.36
CA ASP A 376 6.73 -21.56 13.65
C ASP A 376 8.11 -20.89 13.83
N LYS A 377 9.16 -21.45 13.22
CA LYS A 377 10.50 -20.87 13.28
C LYS A 377 10.55 -19.52 12.56
N GLU A 378 9.99 -19.44 11.36
CA GLU A 378 9.92 -18.19 10.61
C GLU A 378 8.92 -17.21 11.25
N ARG A 379 7.83 -17.71 11.85
CA ARG A 379 6.91 -16.87 12.63
C ARG A 379 7.63 -16.18 13.78
N GLU A 380 8.34 -16.93 14.61
CA GLU A 380 9.10 -16.39 15.73
C GLU A 380 10.19 -15.42 15.28
N LYS A 381 10.89 -15.73 14.19
CA LYS A 381 11.87 -14.82 13.58
C LYS A 381 11.24 -13.48 13.19
N ARG A 382 10.09 -13.49 12.52
CA ARG A 382 9.39 -12.26 12.09
C ARG A 382 8.78 -11.49 13.27
N LYS A 383 8.24 -12.20 14.26
CA LYS A 383 7.76 -11.59 15.53
C LYS A 383 8.91 -10.89 16.25
N LYS A 384 10.06 -11.55 16.39
CA LYS A 384 11.28 -10.97 17.01
C LYS A 384 11.78 -9.74 16.25
N LEU A 385 11.73 -9.73 14.91
CA LEU A 385 12.06 -8.56 14.11
C LEU A 385 11.14 -7.37 14.44
N MET A 386 9.83 -7.59 14.49
CA MET A 386 8.88 -6.54 14.87
C MET A 386 9.07 -6.07 16.31
N SER A 387 9.26 -6.99 17.26
CA SER A 387 9.60 -6.63 18.65
C SER A 387 10.87 -5.80 18.73
N GLY A 388 11.86 -6.08 17.88
CA GLY A 388 13.09 -5.29 17.77
C GLY A 388 12.85 -3.83 17.37
N VAL A 389 11.87 -3.57 16.49
CA VAL A 389 11.42 -2.21 16.15
C VAL A 389 10.77 -1.53 17.35
N CYS A 390 9.87 -2.23 18.06
CA CYS A 390 9.20 -1.69 19.25
C CYS A 390 10.19 -1.36 20.39
N ASN A 391 11.21 -2.20 20.57
CA ASN A 391 12.24 -2.07 21.61
C ASN A 391 13.15 -0.84 21.44
N GLN A 392 13.01 -0.08 20.35
CA GLN A 392 13.71 1.20 20.18
C GLN A 392 13.05 2.35 20.93
N CYS A 393 11.80 2.17 21.38
CA CYS A 393 11.04 3.18 22.12
C CYS A 393 10.39 2.64 23.39
N HIS A 394 10.22 1.32 23.51
CA HIS A 394 9.56 0.67 24.65
C HIS A 394 10.44 -0.39 25.31
N ALA A 395 10.21 -0.62 26.60
CA ALA A 395 10.84 -1.72 27.31
C ALA A 395 10.34 -3.08 26.82
N THR A 396 11.22 -4.09 26.83
CA THR A 396 10.92 -5.46 26.39
C THR A 396 9.69 -6.06 27.09
N THR A 397 9.51 -5.79 28.40
CA THR A 397 8.35 -6.27 29.16
C THR A 397 7.04 -5.76 28.58
N TRP A 398 6.96 -4.46 28.27
CA TRP A 398 5.79 -3.84 27.64
C TRP A 398 5.52 -4.43 26.25
N VAL A 399 6.57 -4.62 25.44
CA VAL A 399 6.47 -5.20 24.10
C VAL A 399 5.97 -6.65 24.15
N ASN A 400 6.48 -7.44 25.08
CA ASN A 400 6.02 -8.82 25.30
C ASN A 400 4.54 -8.84 25.70
N SER A 401 4.13 -8.02 26.68
CA SER A 401 2.72 -7.94 27.10
C SER A 401 1.80 -7.50 25.96
N HIS A 402 2.24 -6.56 25.11
CA HIS A 402 1.48 -6.15 23.93
C HIS A 402 1.23 -7.32 22.96
N PHE A 403 2.27 -8.10 22.64
CA PHE A 403 2.10 -9.23 21.74
C PHE A 403 1.36 -10.41 22.37
N THR A 404 1.49 -10.65 23.68
CA THR A 404 0.64 -11.62 24.39
C THR A 404 -0.84 -11.22 24.31
N LYS A 405 -1.15 -9.94 24.49
CA LYS A 405 -2.51 -9.42 24.31
C LYS A 405 -3.01 -9.66 22.87
N LEU A 406 -2.19 -9.37 21.85
CA LEU A 406 -2.54 -9.63 20.46
C LEU A 406 -2.84 -11.12 20.21
N ASP A 407 -1.97 -12.02 20.71
CA ASP A 407 -2.15 -13.47 20.55
C ASP A 407 -3.48 -13.94 21.19
N ASN A 408 -3.82 -13.41 22.37
CA ASN A 408 -5.11 -13.68 23.01
C ASN A 408 -6.29 -13.12 22.20
N THR A 409 -6.20 -11.89 21.71
CA THR A 409 -7.24 -11.28 20.87
C THR A 409 -7.50 -12.11 19.61
N ILE A 410 -6.44 -12.59 18.95
CA ILE A 410 -6.55 -13.45 17.77
C ILE A 410 -7.31 -14.73 18.14
N LYS A 411 -6.92 -15.41 19.22
CA LYS A 411 -7.58 -16.63 19.69
C LYS A 411 -9.07 -16.42 19.97
N GLU A 412 -9.44 -15.34 20.65
CA GLU A 412 -10.83 -15.04 21.01
C GLU A 412 -11.68 -14.69 19.79
N THR A 413 -11.16 -13.85 18.88
CA THR A 413 -11.87 -13.43 17.67
C THR A 413 -12.01 -14.56 16.64
N ASP A 414 -10.99 -15.43 16.53
CA ASP A 414 -11.08 -16.62 15.68
C ASP A 414 -12.10 -17.62 16.26
N LYS A 415 -12.18 -17.78 17.59
CA LYS A 415 -13.23 -18.59 18.24
C LYS A 415 -14.64 -18.03 17.98
N MET A 416 -14.81 -16.71 18.03
CA MET A 416 -16.09 -16.07 17.67
C MET A 416 -16.46 -16.29 16.20
N SER A 417 -15.47 -16.23 15.30
CA SER A 417 -15.67 -16.53 13.89
C SER A 417 -16.04 -18.01 13.68
N LEU A 418 -15.48 -18.92 14.49
CA LEU A 418 -15.81 -20.35 14.43
C LEU A 418 -17.26 -20.60 14.85
N ASN A 419 -17.72 -19.97 15.94
CA ASN A 419 -19.11 -20.08 16.37
C ASN A 419 -20.08 -19.60 15.28
N ALA A 420 -19.79 -18.48 14.60
CA ALA A 420 -20.60 -18.02 13.48
C ALA A 420 -20.58 -18.99 12.29
N THR A 421 -19.42 -19.59 12.02
CA THR A 421 -19.28 -20.61 10.97
C THR A 421 -20.09 -21.87 11.29
N LEU A 422 -20.11 -22.31 12.55
CA LEU A 422 -20.95 -23.42 12.99
C LEU A 422 -22.45 -23.12 12.82
N LEU A 423 -22.90 -21.90 13.11
CA LEU A 423 -24.28 -21.47 12.84
C LEU A 423 -24.59 -21.48 11.33
N LEU A 424 -23.64 -21.04 10.49
CA LEU A 424 -23.82 -21.10 9.04
C LEU A 424 -23.92 -22.54 8.53
N LEU A 425 -23.05 -23.44 9.01
CA LEU A 425 -23.10 -24.86 8.68
C LEU A 425 -24.42 -25.50 9.13
N GLU A 426 -24.94 -25.12 10.29
CA GLU A 426 -26.27 -25.53 10.76
C GLU A 426 -27.37 -25.03 9.79
N ALA A 427 -27.33 -23.76 9.39
CA ALA A 427 -28.28 -23.20 8.45
C ALA A 427 -28.30 -23.96 7.12
N TRP A 428 -27.13 -24.27 6.55
CA TRP A 428 -27.01 -25.08 5.33
C TRP A 428 -27.50 -26.50 5.53
N LYS A 429 -27.18 -27.15 6.66
CA LYS A 429 -27.64 -28.51 6.98
C LYS A 429 -29.17 -28.59 7.03
N HIS A 430 -29.83 -27.55 7.53
CA HIS A 430 -31.29 -27.48 7.62
C HIS A 430 -31.97 -26.88 6.38
N GLY A 431 -31.24 -26.61 5.29
CA GLY A 431 -31.79 -26.03 4.07
C GLY A 431 -32.33 -24.60 4.26
N LEU A 432 -31.85 -23.88 5.28
CA LEU A 432 -32.24 -22.49 5.54
C LEU A 432 -31.45 -21.50 4.68
N ALA A 433 -30.37 -21.97 4.07
CA ALA A 433 -29.58 -21.34 3.02
C ALA A 433 -28.88 -22.44 2.21
N GLU A 434 -28.34 -22.10 1.03
CA GLU A 434 -27.59 -23.01 0.18
C GLU A 434 -26.19 -22.46 -0.12
N GLY A 435 -25.14 -23.15 0.33
CA GLY A 435 -23.76 -22.71 0.12
C GLY A 435 -22.86 -23.79 -0.47
N LEU A 436 -21.59 -23.80 -0.05
CA LEU A 436 -20.59 -24.71 -0.62
C LEU A 436 -20.98 -26.19 -0.59
N PRO A 437 -21.60 -26.76 0.47
CA PRO A 437 -22.02 -28.17 0.48
C PRO A 437 -23.06 -28.50 -0.60
N GLN A 438 -23.81 -27.51 -1.06
CA GLN A 438 -24.81 -27.63 -2.13
C GLN A 438 -24.26 -27.22 -3.51
N GLY A 439 -22.97 -26.89 -3.61
CA GLY A 439 -22.38 -26.34 -4.83
C GLY A 439 -22.91 -24.94 -5.19
N LYS A 440 -23.42 -24.21 -4.20
CA LYS A 440 -24.00 -22.87 -4.34
C LYS A 440 -23.08 -21.79 -3.77
N ASN A 441 -23.44 -20.54 -4.03
CA ASN A 441 -22.70 -19.37 -3.61
C ASN A 441 -22.83 -19.16 -2.09
N PRO A 442 -21.75 -19.19 -1.30
CA PRO A 442 -21.85 -19.12 0.16
C PRO A 442 -21.92 -17.68 0.71
N PHE A 443 -22.38 -16.72 -0.09
CA PHE A 443 -22.23 -15.28 0.19
C PHE A 443 -23.47 -14.44 -0.12
N ASP A 444 -24.50 -14.98 -0.79
CA ASP A 444 -25.59 -14.19 -1.33
C ASP A 444 -26.85 -14.15 -0.45
N GLU A 445 -26.96 -15.04 0.53
CA GLU A 445 -28.07 -15.06 1.47
C GLU A 445 -27.84 -14.26 2.76
N ALA A 446 -28.92 -13.94 3.46
CA ALA A 446 -28.87 -13.07 4.64
C ALA A 446 -27.99 -13.62 5.78
N ILE A 447 -28.05 -14.93 6.04
CA ILE A 447 -27.24 -15.57 7.08
C ILE A 447 -25.76 -15.59 6.69
N GLU A 448 -25.46 -15.79 5.41
CA GLU A 448 -24.13 -15.77 4.83
C GLU A 448 -23.51 -14.38 4.86
N GLN A 449 -24.27 -13.33 4.55
CA GLN A 449 -23.82 -11.95 4.66
C GLN A 449 -23.53 -11.57 6.11
N LYS A 450 -24.31 -12.06 7.08
CA LYS A 450 -23.98 -11.90 8.51
C LYS A 450 -22.69 -12.64 8.88
N TRP A 451 -22.50 -13.86 8.37
CA TRP A 451 -21.26 -14.59 8.56
C TRP A 451 -20.05 -13.85 7.96
N ILE A 452 -20.15 -13.29 6.74
CA ILE A 452 -19.12 -12.45 6.13
C ILE A 452 -18.74 -11.30 7.05
N LYS A 453 -19.73 -10.54 7.55
CA LYS A 453 -19.47 -9.40 8.46
C LYS A 453 -18.72 -9.83 9.72
N GLN A 454 -19.02 -11.03 10.25
CA GLN A 454 -18.37 -11.58 11.44
C GLN A 454 -16.85 -11.58 11.30
N TRP A 455 -16.32 -12.19 10.24
CA TRP A 455 -14.88 -12.38 10.07
C TRP A 455 -14.23 -11.24 9.27
N LEU A 456 -14.88 -10.76 8.21
CA LEU A 456 -14.31 -9.79 7.27
C LEU A 456 -14.25 -8.38 7.87
N PHE A 457 -15.27 -7.98 8.63
CA PHE A 457 -15.35 -6.63 9.21
C PHE A 457 -14.99 -6.66 10.69
N TYR A 458 -15.72 -7.44 11.49
CA TYR A 458 -15.66 -7.28 12.94
C TYR A 458 -14.41 -7.91 13.56
N ALA A 459 -14.16 -9.19 13.29
CA ALA A 459 -12.96 -9.87 13.78
C ALA A 459 -11.68 -9.18 13.27
N ASN A 460 -11.67 -8.76 12.00
CA ASN A 460 -10.54 -8.02 11.42
C ASN A 460 -10.32 -6.67 12.11
N SER A 461 -11.38 -5.88 12.36
CA SER A 461 -11.26 -4.59 13.05
C SER A 461 -10.65 -4.75 14.44
N ILE A 462 -11.13 -5.72 15.23
CA ILE A 462 -10.61 -6.00 16.58
C ILE A 462 -9.13 -6.43 16.53
N LYS A 463 -8.78 -7.32 15.60
CA LYS A 463 -7.39 -7.78 15.42
C LYS A 463 -6.46 -6.64 15.01
N TYR A 464 -6.89 -5.75 14.10
CA TYR A 464 -6.13 -4.59 13.68
C TYR A 464 -5.95 -3.59 14.83
N ALA A 465 -7.02 -3.30 15.58
CA ALA A 465 -7.00 -2.43 16.76
C ALA A 465 -6.04 -2.94 17.85
N SER A 466 -6.02 -4.26 18.07
CA SER A 466 -5.09 -4.90 19.02
C SER A 466 -3.64 -4.83 18.53
N ALA A 467 -3.39 -5.09 17.25
CA ALA A 467 -2.04 -5.16 16.68
C ALA A 467 -1.32 -3.79 16.61
N MET A 468 -2.04 -2.73 16.26
CA MET A 468 -1.48 -1.39 16.01
C MET A 468 -1.64 -0.42 17.17
N THR A 469 -1.79 -0.95 18.39
CA THR A 469 -1.77 -0.21 19.66
C THR A 469 -2.74 0.97 19.69
N GLY A 470 -4.02 0.72 19.98
CA GLY A 470 -4.88 1.78 20.51
C GLY A 470 -5.86 2.36 19.50
N ALA A 471 -6.84 1.57 19.12
CA ALA A 471 -8.10 2.11 18.64
C ALA A 471 -9.22 1.45 19.43
N PRO A 472 -9.41 1.80 20.72
CA PRO A 472 -10.40 1.17 21.58
C PRO A 472 -11.78 1.15 20.94
N ASP A 473 -12.12 2.14 20.11
CA ASP A 473 -13.43 2.16 19.48
C ASP A 473 -13.56 1.11 18.37
N TYR A 474 -12.52 0.91 17.54
CA TYR A 474 -12.48 -0.20 16.56
C TYR A 474 -12.36 -1.58 17.20
N ALA A 475 -11.92 -1.65 18.46
CA ALA A 475 -12.02 -2.87 19.24
C ALA A 475 -13.41 -3.04 19.91
N THR A 476 -14.21 -1.98 20.03
CA THR A 476 -15.44 -1.97 20.85
C THR A 476 -16.69 -1.70 20.02
N PHE A 477 -17.02 -0.43 19.74
CA PHE A 477 -18.31 -0.04 19.14
C PHE A 477 -18.23 0.20 17.63
N LYS A 478 -17.05 0.50 17.09
CA LYS A 478 -16.87 0.79 15.67
C LYS A 478 -16.40 -0.45 14.91
N ASN A 479 -17.34 -1.31 14.52
CA ASN A 479 -17.06 -2.63 13.94
C ASN A 479 -16.30 -3.55 14.92
N GLY A 480 -16.42 -3.31 16.22
CA GLY A 480 -15.65 -4.02 17.26
C GLY A 480 -16.41 -5.17 17.92
N TRP A 481 -16.06 -5.44 19.18
CA TRP A 481 -16.68 -6.48 20.01
C TRP A 481 -18.19 -6.38 20.10
N TRP A 482 -18.75 -5.17 20.16
CA TRP A 482 -20.20 -4.96 20.18
C TRP A 482 -20.87 -5.58 18.95
N ASN A 483 -20.39 -5.24 17.75
CA ASN A 483 -20.96 -5.77 16.52
C ASN A 483 -20.67 -7.28 16.36
N LEU A 484 -19.51 -7.75 16.82
CA LEU A 484 -19.13 -9.16 16.75
C LEU A 484 -20.06 -10.05 17.59
N THR A 485 -20.44 -9.60 18.79
CA THR A 485 -21.35 -10.35 19.69
C THR A 485 -22.81 -10.21 19.24
N GLU A 486 -23.24 -8.99 18.92
CA GLU A 486 -24.60 -8.71 18.43
C GLU A 486 -24.91 -9.50 17.15
N ASN A 487 -23.99 -9.50 16.18
CA ASN A 487 -24.19 -10.20 14.92
C ASN A 487 -24.31 -11.71 15.11
N LEU A 488 -23.56 -12.31 16.05
CA LEU A 488 -23.67 -13.74 16.36
C LEU A 488 -25.07 -14.08 16.90
N GLN A 489 -25.63 -13.25 17.78
CA GLN A 489 -27.00 -13.42 18.26
C GLN A 489 -28.01 -13.28 17.12
N GLN A 490 -27.86 -12.25 16.28
CA GLN A 490 -28.74 -12.05 15.12
C GLN A 490 -28.68 -13.21 14.11
N MET A 491 -27.53 -13.88 13.96
CA MET A 491 -27.43 -15.09 13.15
C MET A 491 -28.27 -16.22 13.73
N LYS A 492 -28.19 -16.44 15.04
CA LYS A 492 -29.00 -17.44 15.75
C LYS A 492 -30.49 -17.14 15.64
N ASP A 493 -30.90 -15.90 15.91
CA ASP A 493 -32.31 -15.48 15.83
C ASP A 493 -32.89 -15.67 14.42
N LEU A 494 -32.09 -15.42 13.38
CA LEU A 494 -32.49 -15.66 11.99
C LEU A 494 -32.72 -17.14 11.69
N ILE A 495 -31.86 -18.03 12.21
CA ILE A 495 -32.03 -19.48 12.09
C ILE A 495 -33.32 -19.92 12.79
N GLU A 496 -33.55 -19.47 14.03
CA GLU A 496 -34.76 -19.80 14.79
C GLU A 496 -36.03 -19.29 14.10
N LEU A 497 -36.00 -18.10 13.51
CA LEU A 497 -37.12 -17.54 12.77
C LEU A 497 -37.41 -18.34 11.50
N LYS A 498 -36.39 -18.73 10.74
CA LYS A 498 -36.57 -19.54 9.51
C LYS A 498 -37.06 -20.95 9.82
N LYS A 499 -36.65 -21.56 10.94
CA LYS A 499 -37.12 -22.90 11.38
C LYS A 499 -38.59 -22.94 11.82
N LYS A 500 -39.18 -21.79 12.16
CA LYS A 500 -40.60 -21.68 12.57
C LYS A 500 -41.57 -21.56 11.40
N LYS A 501 -41.06 -21.32 10.19
CA LYS A 501 -41.83 -21.38 8.94
C LYS A 501 -41.77 -22.80 8.40
#